data_AF-A0AAW9LC73-F1
#
_entry.id   AF-A0AAW9LC73-F1
#
_cell.length_a   1.000
_cell.length_b   1.000
_cell.length_c   1.000
_cell.angle_alpha   90.00
_cell.angle_beta   90.00
_cell.angle_gamma   90.00
#
_symmetry.space_group_name_H-M   'P 1'
#
loop_
_entity.id
_entity.type
_entity.pdbx_description
1 polymer ?
#
loop_
_entity_poly.entity_id
_entity_poly.type
_entity_poly.pdbx_seq_one_letter_code
_entity_poly.pdbx_strand_id
1 'polypeptide(L)'
;MKDPSFSGKPSPAHILWRDGDVDSGRPTHKRFDEPTLRKWCSNYGVDVETPERVDHERSDEVRQQLQCVFSWQEDAGEHFEIDGSEWDIEAQKTPRTFVEIDTKGLMRVKSWDSEYVLDVYEIRYDGASLVLRAEEFDGPKRLEVTKLRSREN
;
A
#
# COMPACT_ATOMS: atom_id res chain seq x y z
N MET A 1 -7.49 0.89 -40.71
CA MET A 1 -8.12 0.16 -39.59
C MET A 1 -7.09 0.17 -38.47
N LYS A 2 -7.34 0.84 -37.34
CA LYS A 2 -6.43 0.78 -36.18
C LYS A 2 -6.63 -0.58 -35.53
N ASP A 3 -5.55 -1.32 -35.29
CA ASP A 3 -5.62 -2.56 -34.53
C ASP A 3 -6.30 -2.30 -33.18
N PRO A 4 -7.19 -3.19 -32.71
CA PRO A 4 -7.74 -3.07 -31.38
C PRO A 4 -6.59 -3.20 -30.39
N SER A 5 -6.26 -2.10 -29.69
CA SER A 5 -5.25 -2.13 -28.64
C SER A 5 -5.76 -3.05 -27.52
N PHE A 6 -5.19 -4.25 -27.43
CA PHE A 6 -5.40 -5.16 -26.30
C PHE A 6 -4.71 -4.58 -25.05
N SER A 7 -5.23 -3.49 -24.48
CA SER A 7 -4.80 -2.97 -23.17
C SER A 7 -5.49 -3.76 -22.05
N GLY A 8 -5.25 -5.06 -22.02
CA GLY A 8 -5.76 -5.96 -20.99
C GLY A 8 -4.84 -6.00 -19.78
N LYS A 9 -5.39 -6.45 -18.64
CA LYS A 9 -4.60 -6.78 -17.45
C LYS A 9 -3.47 -7.76 -17.84
N PRO A 10 -2.18 -7.46 -17.60
CA PRO A 10 -1.07 -8.25 -18.15
C PRO A 10 -1.04 -9.70 -17.65
N SER A 11 -1.47 -9.93 -16.40
CA SER A 11 -1.74 -11.26 -15.88
C SER A 11 -2.73 -11.20 -14.72
N PRO A 12 -3.40 -12.32 -14.34
CA PRO A 12 -4.29 -12.36 -13.18
C PRO A 12 -3.61 -11.93 -11.87
N ALA A 13 -2.28 -12.01 -11.80
CA ALA A 13 -1.49 -11.63 -10.63
C ALA A 13 -1.21 -10.12 -10.51
N HIS A 14 -1.46 -9.34 -11.57
CA HIS A 14 -1.26 -7.90 -11.53
C HIS A 14 -2.28 -7.22 -10.61
N ILE A 15 -1.79 -6.28 -9.83
CA ILE A 15 -2.58 -5.40 -8.96
C ILE A 15 -2.51 -3.98 -9.52
N LEU A 16 -1.34 -3.56 -10.00
CA LEU A 16 -1.15 -2.27 -10.66
C LEU A 16 -0.33 -2.47 -11.93
N TRP A 17 -0.74 -1.83 -13.03
CA TRP A 17 -0.02 -1.84 -14.30
C TRP A 17 -0.30 -0.57 -15.09
N ARG A 18 0.54 -0.30 -16.09
CA ARG A 18 0.33 0.80 -17.03
C ARG A 18 -0.34 0.28 -18.31
N ASP A 19 -1.29 1.05 -18.85
CA ASP A 19 -1.84 0.82 -20.19
C ASP A 19 -0.90 1.39 -21.26
N GLY A 20 -0.75 0.68 -22.38
CA GLY A 20 -0.18 1.23 -23.62
C GLY A 20 1.23 0.76 -23.98
N ASP A 21 1.56 0.99 -25.24
CA ASP A 21 2.76 0.52 -25.93
C ASP A 21 4.04 1.13 -25.35
N VAL A 22 4.99 0.26 -24.98
CA VAL A 22 6.30 0.61 -24.42
C VAL A 22 7.11 1.48 -25.40
N ASP A 23 6.79 1.43 -26.69
CA ASP A 23 7.45 2.18 -27.78
C ASP A 23 6.97 3.63 -27.96
N SER A 24 5.89 4.05 -27.31
CA SER A 24 5.33 5.41 -27.48
C SER A 24 5.90 6.47 -26.53
N GLY A 25 6.90 6.10 -25.72
CA GLY A 25 7.69 7.03 -24.92
C GLY A 25 7.05 7.53 -23.63
N ARG A 26 5.75 7.32 -23.37
CA ARG A 26 5.12 7.37 -22.03
C ARG A 26 3.82 6.57 -21.97
N PRO A 27 3.67 5.62 -21.04
CA PRO A 27 2.36 5.08 -20.70
C PRO A 27 1.57 6.15 -19.94
N THR A 28 0.36 6.50 -20.39
CA THR A 28 -0.38 7.66 -19.86
C THR A 28 -1.31 7.33 -18.70
N HIS A 29 -1.69 6.07 -18.50
CA HIS A 29 -2.67 5.69 -17.48
C HIS A 29 -2.26 4.43 -16.72
N LYS A 30 -2.22 4.53 -15.38
CA LYS A 30 -2.12 3.38 -14.48
C LYS A 30 -3.51 2.80 -14.21
N ARG A 31 -3.61 1.48 -14.17
CA ARG A 31 -4.78 0.75 -13.70
C ARG A 31 -4.46 0.11 -12.37
N PHE A 32 -5.45 0.11 -11.48
CA PHE A 32 -5.38 -0.50 -10.17
C PHE A 32 -6.54 -1.47 -9.97
N ASP A 33 -6.23 -2.69 -9.57
CA ASP A 33 -7.16 -3.77 -9.29
C ASP A 33 -7.21 -4.01 -7.78
N GLU A 34 -7.94 -3.11 -7.10
CA GLU A 34 -8.22 -3.18 -5.67
C GLU A 34 -8.82 -4.53 -5.23
N PRO A 35 -9.81 -5.11 -5.95
CA PRO A 35 -10.35 -6.42 -5.58
C PRO A 35 -9.27 -7.51 -5.52
N THR A 36 -8.32 -7.52 -6.45
CA THR A 36 -7.19 -8.46 -6.44
C THR A 36 -6.29 -8.25 -5.23
N LEU A 37 -5.98 -7.00 -4.88
CA LEU A 37 -5.16 -6.69 -3.70
C LEU A 37 -5.86 -7.11 -2.40
N ARG A 38 -7.15 -6.77 -2.24
CA ARG A 38 -7.95 -7.19 -1.06
C ARG A 38 -8.00 -8.71 -0.93
N LYS A 39 -8.18 -9.42 -2.03
CA LYS A 39 -8.15 -10.89 -2.05
C LYS A 39 -6.78 -11.43 -1.63
N TRP A 40 -5.70 -10.83 -2.12
CA TRP A 40 -4.34 -11.20 -1.69
C TRP A 40 -4.14 -10.95 -0.19
N CYS A 41 -4.52 -9.79 0.33
CA CYS A 41 -4.41 -9.47 1.75
C CYS A 41 -5.18 -10.47 2.61
N SER A 42 -6.44 -10.76 2.25
CA SER A 42 -7.27 -11.75 2.94
C SER A 42 -6.63 -13.14 2.95
N ASN A 43 -6.04 -13.59 1.83
CA ASN A 43 -5.38 -14.89 1.74
C ASN A 43 -4.17 -15.04 2.68
N TYR A 44 -3.48 -13.94 3.00
CA TYR A 44 -2.29 -13.95 3.86
C TYR A 44 -2.53 -13.34 5.25
N GLY A 45 -3.78 -13.03 5.61
CA GLY A 45 -4.15 -12.45 6.90
C GLY A 45 -3.63 -11.03 7.11
N VAL A 46 -3.45 -10.26 6.04
CA VAL A 46 -3.06 -8.85 6.09
C VAL A 46 -4.34 -8.03 6.24
N ASP A 47 -4.40 -7.16 7.25
CA ASP A 47 -5.56 -6.31 7.47
C ASP A 47 -5.60 -5.21 6.42
N VAL A 48 -6.81 -4.79 6.04
CA VAL A 48 -6.99 -3.73 5.03
C VAL A 48 -7.88 -2.65 5.58
N GLU A 49 -7.34 -1.45 5.67
CA GLU A 49 -8.05 -0.23 6.00
C GLU A 49 -8.16 0.68 4.78
N THR A 50 -9.20 1.51 4.76
CA THR A 50 -9.37 2.61 3.81
C THR A 50 -9.46 3.90 4.59
N PRO A 51 -8.33 4.41 5.11
CA PRO A 51 -8.34 5.68 5.82
C PRO A 51 -8.60 6.83 4.84
N GLU A 52 -9.56 7.69 5.16
CA GLU A 52 -9.71 8.99 4.50
C GLU A 52 -8.72 9.97 5.15
N ARG A 53 -7.45 9.96 4.71
CA ARG A 53 -6.45 10.92 5.19
C ARG A 53 -6.25 12.05 4.17
N VAL A 54 -6.28 13.28 4.67
CA VAL A 54 -5.77 14.45 3.95
C VAL A 54 -4.28 14.58 4.30
N ASP A 55 -3.43 13.89 3.55
CA ASP A 55 -1.98 13.98 3.72
C ASP A 55 -1.42 15.11 2.83
N HIS A 56 -1.41 16.33 3.36
CA HIS A 56 -0.92 17.54 2.69
C HIS A 56 0.57 17.49 2.33
N GLU A 57 1.36 16.55 2.87
CA GLU A 57 2.77 16.39 2.51
C GLU A 57 2.97 15.49 1.28
N ARG A 58 1.96 14.68 0.92
CA ARG A 58 2.04 13.70 -0.17
C ARG A 58 1.25 14.06 -1.42
N SER A 59 0.19 14.86 -1.29
CA SER A 59 -0.53 15.45 -2.44
C SER A 59 -1.52 16.53 -1.99
N ASP A 60 -1.70 17.57 -2.80
CA ASP A 60 -2.73 18.61 -2.58
C ASP A 60 -4.18 18.13 -2.85
N GLU A 61 -4.38 16.85 -3.15
CA GLU A 61 -5.67 16.27 -3.55
C GLU A 61 -6.10 15.22 -2.53
N VAL A 62 -7.37 15.25 -2.11
CA VAL A 62 -7.97 14.16 -1.33
C VAL A 62 -8.01 12.90 -2.20
N ARG A 63 -7.37 11.82 -1.73
CA ARG A 63 -7.29 10.55 -2.46
C ARG A 63 -7.66 9.41 -1.55
N GLN A 64 -8.48 8.50 -2.07
CA GLN A 64 -8.75 7.24 -1.38
C GLN A 64 -7.48 6.39 -1.42
N GLN A 65 -7.02 6.02 -0.23
CA GLN A 65 -5.81 5.23 -0.03
C GLN A 65 -6.21 3.88 0.56
N LEU A 66 -5.65 2.81 0.01
CA LEU A 66 -5.80 1.46 0.55
C LEU A 66 -4.58 1.14 1.41
N GLN A 67 -4.78 0.99 2.72
CA GLN A 67 -3.73 0.64 3.67
C GLN A 67 -3.80 -0.85 3.99
N CYS A 68 -2.74 -1.58 3.66
CA CYS A 68 -2.52 -2.97 4.01
C CYS A 68 -1.61 -3.03 5.25
N VAL A 69 -2.16 -3.42 6.40
CA VAL A 69 -1.46 -3.43 7.69
C VAL A 69 -0.93 -4.84 7.97
N PHE A 70 0.40 -4.93 8.10
CA PHE A 70 1.11 -6.18 8.35
C PHE A 70 1.34 -6.42 9.84
N SER A 71 1.55 -5.35 10.61
CA SER A 71 1.66 -5.42 12.07
C SER A 71 1.06 -4.19 12.73
N TRP A 72 0.49 -4.41 13.91
CA TRP A 72 -0.08 -3.40 14.79
C TRP A 72 0.85 -3.16 15.97
N GLN A 73 0.93 -1.91 16.42
CA GLN A 73 1.44 -1.57 17.74
C GLN A 73 0.24 -1.39 18.66
N GLU A 74 0.25 -2.09 19.79
CA GLU A 74 -0.72 -1.90 20.86
C GLU A 74 -0.10 -0.93 21.85
N ASP A 75 -0.66 0.28 21.94
CA ASP A 75 -0.29 1.23 22.97
C ASP A 75 -1.10 0.91 24.23
N ALA A 76 -0.43 0.83 25.39
CA ALA A 76 -1.11 0.59 26.66
C ALA A 76 -2.10 1.74 26.92
N GLY A 77 -3.32 1.40 27.33
CA GLY A 77 -4.30 2.41 27.74
C GLY A 77 -3.76 3.24 28.90
N GLU A 78 -3.94 4.56 28.84
CA GLU A 78 -3.50 5.50 29.86
C GLU A 78 -4.70 5.94 30.70
N HIS A 79 -4.55 5.88 32.03
CA HIS A 79 -5.49 6.43 32.97
C HIS A 79 -4.94 7.75 33.50
N PHE A 80 -5.71 8.84 33.41
CA PHE A 80 -5.31 10.13 33.96
C PHE A 80 -6.48 10.83 34.64
N GLU A 81 -6.15 11.54 35.71
CA GLU A 81 -7.08 12.39 36.45
C GLU A 81 -6.89 13.84 36.01
N ILE A 82 -7.95 14.47 35.51
CA ILE A 82 -7.99 15.90 35.17
C ILE A 82 -9.14 16.52 35.96
N ASP A 83 -8.82 17.51 36.79
CA ASP A 83 -9.78 18.26 37.63
C ASP A 83 -10.69 17.35 38.48
N GLY A 84 -10.13 16.29 39.07
CA GLY A 84 -10.88 15.35 39.93
C GLY A 84 -11.80 14.39 39.17
N SER A 85 -11.73 14.41 37.84
CA SER A 85 -12.43 13.46 36.97
C SER A 85 -11.42 12.44 36.44
N GLU A 86 -11.73 11.17 36.65
CA GLU A 86 -10.98 10.04 36.09
C GLU A 86 -11.33 9.89 34.61
N TRP A 87 -10.31 9.82 33.76
CA TRP A 87 -10.42 9.56 32.34
C TRP A 87 -9.61 8.32 31.99
N ASP A 88 -10.27 7.35 31.37
CA ASP A 88 -9.64 6.17 30.78
C ASP A 88 -9.49 6.37 29.27
N ILE A 89 -8.27 6.35 28.77
CA ILE A 89 -8.01 6.12 27.34
C ILE A 89 -7.87 4.63 27.13
N GLU A 90 -8.81 4.05 26.38
CA GLU A 90 -8.71 2.66 25.92
C GLU A 90 -7.44 2.46 25.09
N ALA A 91 -6.84 1.26 25.21
CA ALA A 91 -5.69 0.85 24.42
C ALA A 91 -6.02 0.98 22.92
N GLN A 92 -5.29 1.85 22.21
CA GLN A 92 -5.46 2.05 20.78
C GLN A 92 -4.47 1.16 20.01
N LYS A 93 -4.94 0.57 18.91
CA LYS A 93 -4.07 -0.12 17.95
C LYS A 93 -3.68 0.84 16.86
N THR A 94 -2.39 1.07 16.69
CA THR A 94 -1.86 1.91 15.62
C THR A 94 -1.13 1.04 14.58
N PRO A 95 -1.36 1.23 13.27
CA PRO A 95 -0.62 0.49 12.25
C PRO A 95 0.88 0.72 12.39
N ARG A 96 1.66 -0.33 12.62
CA ARG A 96 3.11 -0.24 12.83
C ARG A 96 3.87 -0.45 11.53
N THR A 97 3.60 -1.57 10.86
CA THR A 97 4.15 -1.87 9.53
C THR A 97 3.00 -1.95 8.55
N PHE A 98 3.03 -1.13 7.52
CA PHE A 98 1.97 -1.06 6.53
C PHE A 98 2.49 -0.66 5.16
N VAL A 99 1.72 -1.05 4.15
CA VAL A 99 1.81 -0.51 2.79
C VAL A 99 0.53 0.26 2.56
N GLU A 100 0.64 1.48 2.07
CA GLU A 100 -0.50 2.28 1.66
C GLU A 100 -0.34 2.64 0.19
N ILE A 101 -1.40 2.50 -0.60
CA ILE A 101 -1.33 2.77 -2.04
C ILE A 101 -2.62 3.42 -2.54
N ASP A 102 -2.47 4.41 -3.42
CA ASP A 102 -3.57 5.02 -4.16
C ASP A 102 -3.70 4.47 -5.59
N THR A 103 -4.82 4.79 -6.24
CA THR A 103 -5.10 4.37 -7.63
C THR A 103 -4.13 4.96 -8.66
N LYS A 104 -3.39 6.02 -8.31
CA LYS A 104 -2.33 6.62 -9.13
C LYS A 104 -0.97 5.97 -8.89
N GLY A 105 -0.89 4.95 -8.04
CA GLY A 105 0.34 4.20 -7.75
C GLY A 105 1.32 4.96 -6.87
N LEU A 106 0.89 5.99 -6.15
CA LEU A 106 1.71 6.58 -5.09
C LEU A 106 1.61 5.67 -3.87
N MET A 107 2.73 5.02 -3.55
CA MET A 107 2.80 3.99 -2.51
C MET A 107 3.67 4.46 -1.36
N ARG A 108 3.19 4.33 -0.13
CA ARG A 108 3.96 4.50 1.10
C ARG A 108 4.22 3.14 1.72
N VAL A 109 5.47 2.90 2.10
CA VAL A 109 5.89 1.68 2.80
C VAL A 109 6.47 2.11 4.13
N LYS A 110 5.82 1.72 5.23
CA LYS A 110 6.31 1.95 6.58
C LYS A 110 6.76 0.62 7.18
N SER A 111 8.03 0.51 7.56
CA SER A 111 8.57 -0.59 8.38
C SER A 111 8.88 -0.10 9.80
N TRP A 112 9.48 -0.99 10.60
CA TRP A 112 9.91 -0.69 11.97
C TRP A 112 10.89 0.47 12.07
N ASP A 113 11.79 0.58 11.09
CA ASP A 113 13.00 1.39 11.08
C ASP A 113 13.09 2.36 9.90
N SER A 114 12.24 2.17 8.89
CA SER A 114 12.28 2.96 7.66
C SER A 114 10.89 3.35 7.17
N GLU A 115 10.87 4.37 6.33
CA GLU A 115 9.69 4.80 5.63
C GLU A 115 10.08 5.25 4.22
N TYR A 116 9.32 4.80 3.22
CA TYR A 116 9.53 5.15 1.83
C TYR A 116 8.22 5.62 1.20
N VAL A 117 8.32 6.61 0.32
CA VAL A 117 7.26 7.03 -0.59
C VAL A 117 7.77 6.79 -2.00
N LEU A 118 7.00 6.08 -2.81
CA LEU A 118 7.39 5.53 -4.10
C LEU A 118 6.35 5.82 -5.17
N ASP A 119 6.79 6.24 -6.35
CA ASP A 119 5.97 6.27 -7.57
C ASP A 119 6.01 4.90 -8.25
N VAL A 120 5.07 4.03 -7.88
CA VAL A 120 5.00 2.65 -8.33
C VAL A 120 4.21 2.54 -9.63
N TYR A 121 4.76 1.83 -10.60
CA TYR A 121 4.17 1.66 -11.92
C TYR A 121 3.80 0.23 -12.30
N GLU A 122 4.27 -0.74 -11.53
CA GLU A 122 3.86 -2.12 -11.65
C GLU A 122 3.81 -2.74 -10.26
N ILE A 123 2.71 -3.43 -9.95
CA ILE A 123 2.61 -4.33 -8.79
C ILE A 123 1.98 -5.62 -9.25
N ARG A 124 2.61 -6.72 -8.88
CA ARG A 124 2.04 -8.06 -8.98
C ARG A 124 2.28 -8.81 -7.68
N TYR A 125 1.41 -9.75 -7.35
CA TYR A 125 1.74 -10.70 -6.31
C TYR A 125 2.53 -11.89 -6.87
N ASP A 126 3.31 -12.51 -6.01
CA ASP A 126 4.01 -13.77 -6.23
C ASP A 126 4.04 -14.54 -4.91
N GLY A 127 3.07 -15.44 -4.73
CA GLY A 127 2.81 -16.08 -3.44
C GLY A 127 2.52 -15.04 -2.35
N ALA A 128 3.19 -15.18 -1.20
CA ALA A 128 3.09 -14.30 -0.03
C ALA A 128 3.93 -13.02 -0.17
N SER A 129 4.15 -12.55 -1.41
CA SER A 129 4.96 -11.36 -1.67
C SER A 129 4.30 -10.45 -2.68
N LEU A 130 4.52 -9.16 -2.52
CA LEU A 130 4.29 -8.16 -3.56
C LEU A 130 5.62 -7.88 -4.27
N VAL A 131 5.61 -7.96 -5.58
CA VAL A 131 6.72 -7.55 -6.44
C VAL A 131 6.33 -6.24 -7.08
N LEU A 132 7.10 -5.19 -6.82
CA LEU A 132 6.82 -3.84 -7.29
C LEU A 132 7.96 -3.33 -8.17
N ARG A 133 7.61 -2.46 -9.11
CA ARG A 133 8.57 -1.60 -9.80
C ARG A 133 8.18 -0.15 -9.61
N ALA A 134 9.16 0.67 -9.26
CA ALA A 134 8.98 2.08 -8.96
C ALA A 134 10.06 2.91 -9.68
N GLU A 135 9.80 4.20 -9.89
CA GLU A 135 10.74 5.11 -10.56
C GLU A 135 12.04 5.29 -9.75
N GLU A 136 11.99 5.09 -8.43
CA GLU A 136 13.10 5.28 -7.50
C GLU A 136 14.10 4.10 -7.50
N PHE A 137 13.80 2.99 -8.19
CA PHE A 137 14.64 1.79 -8.16
C PHE A 137 14.98 1.26 -9.55
N ASP A 138 16.25 0.91 -9.73
CA ASP A 138 16.73 0.14 -10.88
C ASP A 138 16.32 -1.34 -10.72
N GLY A 139 15.07 -1.63 -11.06
CA GLY A 139 14.52 -2.98 -11.11
C GLY A 139 13.50 -3.32 -10.01
N PRO A 140 12.93 -4.54 -10.07
CA PRO A 140 11.86 -4.93 -9.18
C PRO A 140 12.33 -5.09 -7.73
N LYS A 141 11.52 -4.62 -6.78
CA LYS A 141 11.66 -4.88 -5.34
C LYS A 141 10.60 -5.86 -4.87
N ARG A 142 10.94 -6.64 -3.85
CA ARG A 142 10.05 -7.65 -3.28
C ARG A 142 9.75 -7.30 -1.82
N LEU A 143 8.46 -7.25 -1.50
CA LEU A 143 7.95 -7.11 -0.15
C LEU A 143 7.32 -8.43 0.27
N GLU A 144 7.91 -9.09 1.27
CA GLU A 144 7.44 -10.39 1.76
C GLU A 144 6.61 -10.19 3.04
N VAL A 145 5.43 -10.82 3.12
CA VAL A 145 4.53 -10.69 4.28
C VAL A 145 5.22 -11.06 5.58
N THR A 146 6.04 -12.11 5.59
CA THR A 146 6.76 -12.58 6.77
C THR A 146 7.76 -11.55 7.27
N LYS A 147 8.53 -10.93 6.36
CA LYS A 147 9.50 -9.87 6.69
C LYS A 147 8.82 -8.59 7.20
N LEU A 148 7.67 -8.24 6.62
CA LEU A 148 6.89 -7.09 7.08
C LEU A 148 6.19 -7.33 8.43
N ARG A 149 6.04 -8.58 8.86
CA ARG A 149 5.55 -8.93 10.19
C ARG A 149 6.65 -9.01 11.23
N SER A 150 7.85 -9.42 10.84
CA SER A 150 8.98 -9.58 11.75
C SER A 150 9.64 -8.24 12.07
N ARG A 151 10.19 -8.17 13.27
CA ARG A 151 11.09 -7.09 13.70
C ARG A 151 12.50 -7.24 13.10
N GLU A 152 12.84 -8.46 12.69
CA GLU A 152 14.07 -8.78 11.97
C GLU A 152 13.89 -8.38 10.49
N ASN A 153 14.32 -7.17 10.15
CA ASN A 153 14.66 -6.77 8.78
C ASN A 153 16.18 -6.52 8.72
#